data_AF-A0A1Q6VA52-F1
#
_entry.id   AF-A0A1Q6VA52-F1
#
_cell.length_a   1.000
_cell.length_b   1.000
_cell.length_c   1.000
_cell.angle_alpha   90.00
_cell.angle_beta   90.00
_cell.angle_gamma   90.00
#
_symmetry.space_group_name_H-M   'P 1'
#
loop_
_entity.id
_entity.type
_entity.pdbx_description
1 polymer ?
#
loop_
_entity_poly.entity_id
_entity_poly.type
_entity_poly.pdbx_seq_one_letter_code
_entity_poly.pdbx_strand_id
1 'polypeptide(L)' 'MNFSEFQNRSRLYVIGTLEPEELEEFEKARKKFGKKGEEFITKCYALHEAFALSLRPAKASTAIKERLMAMVKAKQEA' A
#
# COMPACT_ATOMS: atom_id res chain seq x y z
N MET A 1 -9.78 6.75 18.12
CA MET A 1 -10.75 6.47 17.05
C MET A 1 -11.67 5.31 17.39
N ASN A 2 -12.91 5.38 16.92
CA ASN A 2 -13.86 4.26 16.88
C ASN A 2 -13.58 3.35 15.67
N PHE A 3 -14.30 2.22 15.55
CA PHE A 3 -14.00 1.25 14.48
C PHE A 3 -14.37 1.76 13.08
N SER A 4 -15.42 2.59 12.94
CA SER A 4 -15.78 3.17 11.64
C SER A 4 -14.73 4.15 11.14
N GLU A 5 -14.18 4.98 12.02
CA GLU A 5 -13.06 5.87 11.72
C GLU A 5 -11.80 5.07 11.35
N PHE A 6 -11.53 3.98 12.08
CA PHE A 6 -10.44 3.07 11.75
C PHE A 6 -10.59 2.49 10.35
N GLN A 7 -11.79 2.01 9.99
CA GLN A 7 -12.06 1.50 8.64
C GLN A 7 -11.80 2.55 7.55
N ASN A 8 -12.14 3.81 7.80
CA ASN A 8 -11.85 4.91 6.88
C ASN A 8 -10.34 5.14 6.77
N ARG A 9 -9.62 5.24 7.89
CA ARG A 9 -8.16 5.38 7.88
C ARG A 9 -7.43 4.16 7.30
N SER A 10 -7.94 2.94 7.45
CA SER A 10 -7.35 1.75 6.83
C SER A 10 -7.31 1.86 5.30
N ARG A 11 -8.31 2.50 4.68
CA ARG A 11 -8.33 2.72 3.23
C ARG A 11 -7.21 3.67 2.80
N LEU A 12 -6.97 4.73 3.56
CA LEU A 12 -5.87 5.69 3.33
C LEU A 12 -4.50 5.09 3.63
N TYR A 13 -4.40 4.30 4.69
CA TYR A 13 -3.19 3.57 5.06
C TYR A 13 -2.70 2.65 3.94
N VAL A 14 -3.60 1.84 3.38
CA VAL A 14 -3.26 0.87 2.32
C VAL A 14 -2.70 1.53 1.06
N ILE A 15 -3.14 2.75 0.75
CA ILE A 15 -2.66 3.52 -0.40
C ILE A 15 -1.49 4.46 -0.06
N GLY A 16 -1.01 4.45 1.19
CA GLY A 16 0.15 5.23 1.62
C GLY A 16 -0.08 6.74 1.74
N THR A 17 -1.31 7.18 2.02
CA THR A 17 -1.69 8.61 2.06
C THR A 17 -2.00 9.11 3.47
N LEU A 18 -1.46 8.49 4.51
CA LEU A 18 -1.56 9.01 5.88
C LEU A 18 -0.37 9.90 6.18
N GLU A 19 -0.63 11.06 6.80
CA GLU A 19 0.42 11.89 7.38
C GLU A 19 1.07 11.20 8.58
N PRO A 20 2.31 11.54 8.97
CA PRO A 20 3.03 10.88 10.06
C PRO A 20 2.25 10.82 11.38
N GLU A 21 1.57 11.91 11.76
CA GLU A 21 0.77 11.99 12.98
C GLU A 21 -0.47 11.08 12.89
N GLU A 22 -1.11 11.03 11.71
CA GLU A 22 -2.26 10.18 11.47
C GLU A 22 -1.90 8.69 11.47
N LEU A 23 -0.70 8.38 10.99
CA LEU A 23 -0.12 7.04 10.98
C LEU A 23 0.15 6.54 12.40
N GLU A 24 0.69 7.38 13.28
CA GLU A 24 0.92 7.01 14.69
C GLU A 24 -0.39 6.66 15.41
N GLU A 25 -1.41 7.51 15.24
CA GLU A 25 -2.75 7.26 15.78
C GLU A 25 -3.40 6.00 15.19
N PHE A 26 -3.20 5.77 13.89
CA PHE A 26 -3.69 4.57 13.20
C PHE A 26 -3.04 3.30 13.74
N GLU A 27 -1.72 3.28 13.93
CA GLU A 27 -0.98 2.14 14.49
C GLU A 27 -1.44 1.80 15.92
N LYS A 28 -1.73 2.82 16.74
CA LYS A 28 -2.34 2.62 18.08
C LYS A 28 -3.71 1.95 17.97
N ALA A 29 -4.55 2.40 17.04
CA ALA A 29 -5.86 1.82 16.81
C ALA A 29 -5.82 0.41 16.19
N ARG A 30 -4.86 0.16 15.30
CA ARG A 30 -4.58 -1.15 14.70
C ARG A 30 -4.31 -2.18 15.79
N LYS A 31 -3.41 -1.84 16.72
CA LYS A 31 -3.15 -2.65 17.93
C LYS A 31 -4.40 -2.86 18.78
N LYS A 32 -5.20 -1.81 19.00
CA LYS A 32 -6.44 -1.87 19.79
C LYS A 32 -7.50 -2.80 19.17
N PHE A 33 -7.70 -2.76 17.86
CA PHE A 33 -8.71 -3.58 17.18
C PHE A 33 -8.22 -4.99 16.84
N GLY A 34 -6.90 -5.22 16.90
CA GLY A 34 -6.26 -6.52 16.78
C GLY A 34 -6.69 -7.25 15.52
N LYS A 35 -7.03 -8.55 15.66
CA LYS A 35 -7.39 -9.43 14.54
C LYS A 35 -8.51 -8.86 13.66
N LYS A 36 -9.55 -8.26 14.25
CA LYS A 36 -10.65 -7.66 13.48
C LYS A 36 -10.17 -6.48 12.63
N GLY A 37 -9.22 -5.71 13.15
CA GLY A 37 -8.57 -4.62 12.41
C GLY A 37 -7.73 -5.15 11.25
N GLU A 38 -6.88 -6.15 11.50
CA GLU A 38 -6.06 -6.78 10.45
C GLU A 38 -6.91 -7.41 9.35
N GLU A 39 -7.98 -8.13 9.69
CA GLU A 39 -8.90 -8.70 8.69
C GLU A 39 -9.52 -7.62 7.79
N PHE A 40 -9.80 -6.44 8.33
CA PHE A 40 -10.31 -5.32 7.54
C PHE A 40 -9.22 -4.71 6.65
N ILE A 41 -8.01 -4.50 7.19
CA ILE A 41 -6.85 -4.01 6.41
C ILE A 41 -6.55 -4.96 5.24
N THR A 42 -6.56 -6.28 5.46
CA THR A 42 -6.37 -7.29 4.41
C THR A 42 -7.43 -7.16 3.31
N LYS A 43 -8.70 -6.91 3.65
CA LYS A 43 -9.75 -6.63 2.65
C LYS A 43 -9.47 -5.36 1.86
N CYS A 44 -8.95 -4.31 2.50
CA CYS A 44 -8.54 -3.10 1.82
C CYS A 44 -7.38 -3.34 0.84
N TYR A 45 -6.36 -4.13 1.21
CA TYR A 45 -5.29 -4.52 0.29
C TYR A 45 -5.80 -5.30 -0.92
N ALA A 46 -6.67 -6.30 -0.69
CA ALA A 46 -7.27 -7.09 -1.78
C ALA A 46 -8.07 -6.21 -2.77
N LEU A 47 -8.83 -5.23 -2.25
CA LEU A 47 -9.54 -4.26 -3.08
C LEU A 47 -8.59 -3.33 -3.84
N HIS A 48 -7.52 -2.87 -3.20
CA HIS A 48 -6.53 -2.02 -3.84
C HIS A 48 -5.80 -2.75 -4.97
N GLU A 49 -5.42 -4.01 -4.77
CA GLU A 49 -4.81 -4.86 -5.79
C GLU A 49 -5.77 -5.12 -6.96
N ALA A 50 -7.02 -5.53 -6.67
CA ALA A 50 -8.03 -5.74 -7.69
C ALA A 50 -8.30 -4.46 -8.51
N PHE A 51 -8.32 -3.30 -7.85
CA PHE A 51 -8.45 -2.01 -8.52
C PHE A 51 -7.25 -1.73 -9.42
N ALA A 52 -6.02 -1.89 -8.92
CA ALA A 52 -4.80 -1.67 -9.70
C ALA A 52 -4.74 -2.55 -10.96
N LEU A 53 -5.18 -3.81 -10.87
CA LEU A 53 -5.25 -4.74 -12.00
C LEU A 53 -6.36 -4.39 -13.00
N SER A 54 -7.42 -3.72 -12.57
CA SER A 54 -8.50 -3.25 -13.45
C SER A 54 -8.11 -2.03 -14.29
N LEU A 55 -7.06 -1.30 -13.89
CA LEU A 55 -6.59 -0.13 -14.61
C LEU A 55 -5.92 -0.54 -15.92
N ARG A 56 -6.22 0.19 -17.00
CA ARG A 56 -5.47 0.03 -18.25
C ARG A 56 -4.01 0.40 -17.98
N PRO A 57 -3.05 -0.50 -18.25
CA PRO A 57 -1.63 -0.19 -18.07
C PRO A 57 -1.26 1.04 -18.90
N ALA A 58 -0.56 1.99 -18.29
CA ALA A 58 0.10 3.05 -19.06
C ALA A 58 1.14 2.41 -19.99
N LYS A 59 1.36 3.01 -21.16
CA LYS A 59 2.37 2.52 -22.10
C LYS A 59 3.73 2.54 -21.39
N ALA A 60 4.34 1.37 -21.25
CA ALA A 60 5.64 1.25 -20.60
C ALA A 60 6.71 2.02 -21.40
N SER A 61 7.53 2.81 -20.68
CA SER A 61 8.70 3.45 -21.28
C SER A 61 9.82 2.43 -21.44
N THR A 62 10.24 2.21 -22.68
CA THR A 62 11.35 1.31 -23.02
C THR A 62 12.66 1.77 -22.37
N ALA A 63 12.92 3.09 -22.38
CA ALA A 63 14.11 3.67 -21.77
C ALA A 63 14.19 3.44 -20.24
N ILE A 64 13.05 3.53 -19.54
CA ILE A 64 13.00 3.23 -18.10
C ILE A 64 13.28 1.74 -17.85
N LYS A 65 12.70 0.86 -18.68
CA LYS A 65 12.92 -0.59 -18.58
C LYS A 65 14.41 -0.94 -18.78
N GLU A 66 15.05 -0.39 -19.81
CA GLU A 66 16.47 -0.63 -20.10
C GLU A 66 17.36 -0.17 -18.95
N ARG A 67 17.11 1.04 -18.42
CA ARG A 67 17.84 1.57 -17.26
C ARG A 67 17.68 0.68 -16.03
N LEU A 68 16.47 0.22 -15.73
CA LEU A 68 16.21 -0.67 -14.60
C LEU A 68 16.97 -1.99 -14.76
N MET A 69 16.94 -2.60 -15.94
CA MET A 69 17.65 -3.85 -16.20
C MET A 69 19.17 -3.70 -16.06
N ALA A 70 19.74 -2.56 -16.50
CA ALA A 70 21.15 -2.27 -16.30
C ALA A 70 21.52 -2.17 -14.81
N MET A 71 20.69 -1.52 -13.99
CA MET A 71 20.90 -1.42 -12.54
C MET A 71 20.83 -2.79 -11.86
N VAL A 72 19.88 -3.65 -12.26
CA VAL A 72 19.76 -5.02 -11.73
C VAL A 72 21.01 -5.83 -12.05
N LYS A 73 21.50 -5.75 -13.30
CA LYS A 73 22.71 -6.46 -13.73
C LYS A 73 23.95 -6.00 -12.95
N ALA A 74 24.14 -4.70 -12.81
CA ALA A 74 25.25 -4.14 -12.04
C ALA A 74 25.23 -4.58 -10.56
N LYS A 75 24.05 -4.81 -9.97
CA LYS A 75 23.91 -5.32 -8.60
C LYS A 75 24.22 -6.81 -8.48
N GLN A 76 24.04 -7.60 -9.54
CA GLN A 76 24.36 -9.03 -9.55
C GLN A 76 25.86 -9.30 -9.75
N GLU A 77 26.57 -8.35 -10.37
CA GLU A 77 28.01 -8.42 -10.64
C GLU A 77 28.87 -7.84 -9.50
N ALA A 78 28.25 -7.30 -8.44
CA ALA A 78 28.90 -6.73 -7.26
C ALA A 78 28.78 -7.67 -6.04
#